data_AF-A0A975XUT3-F1
#
_entry.id   AF-A0A975XUT3-F1
#
_cell.length_a   1.000
_cell.length_b   1.000
_cell.length_c   1.000
_cell.angle_alpha   90.00
_cell.angle_beta   90.00
_cell.angle_gamma   90.00
#
_symmetry.space_group_name_H-M   'P 1'
#
loop_
_entity.id
_entity.type
_entity.pdbx_description
1 polymer ?
#
loop_
_entity_poly.entity_id
_entity_poly.type
_entity_poly.pdbx_seq_one_letter_code
_entity_poly.pdbx_strand_id
1 'polypeptide(L)' 'MSPRGLQNARRRLEGARRLGSAYLIQQAEEEGRHALAQARTWLAPRQGAATALTADGEQVQAMAQAADQLAKLLNP' A
#
# COMPACT_ATOMS: atom_id res chain seq x y z
N MET A 1 4.02 -8.00 7.35
CA MET A 1 3.80 -6.90 6.37
C MET A 1 4.54 -5.66 6.85
N SER A 2 5.24 -4.92 5.97
CA SER A 2 5.93 -3.66 6.32
C SER A 2 5.41 -2.51 5.46
N PRO A 3 5.22 -1.29 6.01
CA PRO A 3 4.83 -0.11 5.23
C PRO A 3 5.79 0.20 4.07
N ARG A 4 7.07 -0.20 4.20
CA ARG A 4 8.07 -0.04 3.13
C ARG A 4 7.71 -0.81 1.85
N GLY A 5 7.04 -1.95 1.95
CA GLY A 5 6.59 -2.72 0.79
C GLY A 5 5.57 -1.96 -0.05
N LEU A 6 4.62 -1.30 0.60
CA LEU A 6 3.63 -0.44 -0.06
C LEU A 6 4.27 0.80 -0.68
N GLN A 7 5.22 1.43 0.02
CA GLN A 7 5.95 2.58 -0.53
C GLN A 7 6.77 2.21 -1.77
N ASN A 8 7.37 1.02 -1.80
CA ASN A 8 8.09 0.53 -2.98
C ASN A 8 7.14 0.28 -4.16
N ALA A 9 5.99 -0.36 -3.93
CA ALA A 9 4.96 -0.53 -4.96
C ALA A 9 4.49 0.83 -5.50
N ARG A 10 4.30 1.81 -4.61
CA ARG A 10 3.95 3.20 -4.97
C ARG A 10 4.99 3.83 -5.90
N ARG A 11 6.27 3.79 -5.52
CA ARG A 11 7.38 4.35 -6.30
C ARG A 11 7.53 3.65 -7.65
N ARG A 12 7.30 2.33 -7.71
CA ARG A 12 7.31 1.56 -8.97
C ARG A 12 6.21 2.02 -9.90
N LEU A 13 4.98 2.20 -9.40
CA LEU A 13 3.86 2.68 -10.20
C LEU A 13 4.07 4.13 -10.69
N GLU A 14 4.51 5.03 -9.81
CA GLU A 14 4.88 6.40 -10.18
C GLU A 14 5.99 6.43 -11.24
N GLY A 15 7.03 5.60 -11.06
CA GLY A 15 8.13 5.47 -12.02
C GLY A 15 7.67 4.93 -13.36
N ALA A 16 6.86 3.87 -13.38
CA ALA A 16 6.29 3.29 -14.59
C ALA A 16 5.42 4.31 -15.36
N ARG A 17 4.60 5.09 -14.65
CA ARG A 17 3.79 6.16 -15.25
C ARG A 17 4.64 7.26 -15.87
N ARG A 18 5.73 7.67 -15.21
CA ARG A 18 6.67 8.65 -15.76
C ARG A 18 7.39 8.15 -17.01
N LEU A 19 7.69 6.86 -17.08
CA LEU A 19 8.30 6.24 -18.26
C LEU A 19 7.30 6.06 -19.41
N GLY A 20 5.99 6.05 -19.15
CA GLY A 20 4.94 5.97 -20.16
C GLY A 20 4.79 4.60 -20.85
N SER A 21 5.52 3.57 -20.40
CA SER A 21 5.39 2.22 -20.94
C SER A 21 4.15 1.53 -20.39
N ALA A 22 3.20 1.21 -21.29
CA ALA A 22 1.97 0.52 -20.93
C ALA A 22 2.23 -0.81 -20.20
N TYR A 23 3.22 -1.58 -20.65
CA TYR A 23 3.62 -2.83 -20.01
C TYR A 23 4.11 -2.62 -18.58
N LEU A 24 5.00 -1.65 -18.35
CA LEU A 24 5.53 -1.37 -17.01
C LEU A 24 4.44 -0.85 -16.07
N ILE A 25 3.50 -0.05 -16.60
CA ILE A 25 2.36 0.45 -15.84
C ILE A 25 1.48 -0.73 -15.41
N GLN A 26 1.08 -1.61 -16.34
CA GLN A 26 0.26 -2.79 -16.02
C GLN A 26 0.92 -3.67 -14.98
N GLN A 27 2.21 -3.99 -15.13
CA GLN A 27 2.95 -4.78 -14.16
C GLN A 27 2.99 -4.10 -12.78
N ALA A 28 3.29 -2.80 -12.72
CA ALA A 28 3.33 -2.05 -11.47
C ALA A 28 1.95 -1.94 -10.80
N GLU A 29 0.88 -1.89 -11.59
CA GLU A 29 -0.49 -1.90 -11.08
C GLU A 29 -0.88 -3.26 -10.49
N GLU A 30 -0.50 -4.36 -11.14
CA GLU A 30 -0.68 -5.72 -10.58
C GLU A 30 0.08 -5.90 -9.27
N GLU A 31 1.37 -5.55 -9.24
CA GLU A 31 2.18 -5.56 -8.03
C GLU A 31 1.54 -4.70 -6.93
N GLY A 32 1.06 -3.50 -7.30
CA GLY A 32 0.36 -2.59 -6.40
C GLY A 32 -0.93 -3.19 -5.83
N ARG A 33 -1.77 -3.83 -6.66
CA ARG A 33 -2.99 -4.50 -6.23
C ARG A 33 -2.70 -5.64 -5.26
N HIS A 34 -1.68 -6.45 -5.54
CA HIS A 34 -1.26 -7.53 -4.64
C HIS A 34 -0.77 -6.99 -3.29
N ALA A 35 0.07 -5.95 -3.29
CA ALA A 35 0.54 -5.32 -2.07
C ALA A 35 -0.61 -4.72 -1.25
N LEU A 36 -1.59 -4.08 -1.92
CA LEU A 36 -2.77 -3.51 -1.28
C LEU A 36 -3.66 -4.60 -0.65
N ALA A 37 -3.87 -5.73 -1.32
CA ALA A 37 -4.63 -6.86 -0.79
C ALA A 37 -3.99 -7.44 0.48
N GLN A 38 -2.66 -7.60 0.49
CA GLN A 38 -1.92 -8.04 1.67
C GLN A 38 -2.03 -7.03 2.83
N ALA A 39 -1.97 -5.73 2.53
CA ALA A 39 -2.10 -4.67 3.53
C ALA A 39 -3.49 -4.66 4.16
N ARG A 40 -4.54 -4.81 3.36
CA ARG A 40 -5.93 -4.93 3.84
C ARG A 40 -6.11 -6.13 4.75
N THR A 41 -5.59 -7.29 4.35
CA THR A 41 -5.65 -8.52 5.16
C THR A 41 -4.91 -8.34 6.50
N TRP A 42 -3.77 -7.66 6.48
CA TRP A 42 -3.02 -7.36 7.69
C TRP A 42 -3.73 -6.33 8.59
N LEU A 43 -4.39 -5.33 8.02
CA LEU A 43 -5.12 -4.29 8.77
C LEU A 43 -6.46 -4.79 9.33
N ALA A 44 -7.15 -5.71 8.66
CA ALA A 44 -8.49 -6.18 9.02
C ALA A 44 -8.67 -6.57 10.51
N PRO A 45 -7.82 -7.44 11.11
CA PRO A 45 -7.96 -7.78 12.53
C PRO A 45 -7.53 -6.64 13.48
N ARG A 46 -6.88 -5.60 12.98
CA ARG A 46 -6.29 -4.49 13.76
C ARG A 46 -7.18 -3.25 13.82
N GLN A 47 -8.18 -3.14 12.95
CA GLN A 47 -9.12 -2.02 12.93
C GLN A 47 -10.24 -2.14 13.99
N GLY A 48 -10.45 -3.32 14.57
CA GLY A 48 -11.48 -3.56 15.61
C GLY A 48 -10.96 -3.59 17.05
N ALA A 49 -9.64 -3.75 17.26
CA ALA A 49 -9.04 -3.59 18.57
C ALA A 49 -8.79 -2.10 18.80
N ALA A 50 -9.15 -1.57 19.97
CA ALA A 50 -8.74 -0.23 20.38
C ALA A 50 -7.22 -0.19 20.53
N THR A 51 -6.49 -0.08 19.41
CA THR A 51 -5.03 0.01 19.31
C THR A 51 -4.52 1.38 19.73
N ALA A 52 -5.17 2.00 20.73
CA ALA A 52 -4.85 3.34 21.18
C ALA A 52 -3.63 3.39 22.12
N LEU A 53 -3.08 2.25 22.57
CA LEU A 53 -2.09 2.23 23.66
C LEU A 53 -0.95 1.20 23.53
N THR A 54 -0.70 0.59 22.36
CA THR A 54 0.45 -0.31 22.17
C THR A 54 1.36 0.15 21.02
N ALA A 55 2.64 -0.26 21.05
CA ALA A 55 3.67 0.03 20.05
C ALA A 55 3.28 -0.33 18.59
N ASP A 56 2.22 -1.12 18.42
CA ASP A 56 1.66 -1.46 17.12
C ASP A 56 0.81 -0.33 16.48
N GLY A 57 0.39 0.67 17.25
CA GLY A 57 -0.49 1.76 16.78
C GLY A 57 0.15 2.60 15.67
N GLU A 58 1.41 3.00 15.84
CA GLU A 58 2.16 3.77 14.84
C GLU A 58 2.36 2.95 13.54
N GLN A 59 2.67 1.66 13.67
CA GLN A 59 2.84 0.78 12.51
C GLN A 59 1.52 0.57 11.78
N VAL A 60 0.41 0.42 12.51
CA VAL A 60 -0.95 0.31 11.94
C VAL A 60 -1.31 1.58 11.19
N GLN A 61 -1.07 2.75 11.78
CA GLN A 61 -1.33 4.04 11.16
C GLN A 61 -0.47 4.26 9.91
N ALA A 62 0.83 3.97 9.98
CA ALA A 62 1.73 4.06 8.83
C ALA A 62 1.34 3.10 7.70
N MET A 63 0.91 1.88 8.03
CA MET A 63 0.40 0.92 7.04
C MET A 63 -0.89 1.41 6.39
N ALA A 64 -1.84 1.92 7.19
CA ALA A 64 -3.11 2.43 6.69
C ALA A 64 -2.90 3.64 5.76
N GLN A 65 -2.03 4.58 6.14
CA GLN A 65 -1.67 5.73 5.30
C GLN A 65 -0.99 5.30 4.00
N ALA A 66 -0.02 4.36 4.06
CA ALA A 66 0.65 3.87 2.87
C ALA A 66 -0.31 3.11 1.93
N ALA A 67 -1.26 2.36 2.50
CA ALA A 67 -2.28 1.64 1.73
C ALA A 67 -3.25 2.61 1.04
N ASP A 68 -3.70 3.66 1.73
CA ASP A 68 -4.57 4.70 1.16
C ASP A 68 -3.89 5.44 0.00
N GLN A 69 -2.62 5.84 0.17
CA GLN A 69 -1.84 6.48 -0.89
C GLN A 69 -1.69 5.60 -2.13
N LEU A 70 -1.40 4.31 -1.94
CA LEU A 70 -1.29 3.36 -3.05
C LEU A 70 -2.66 3.13 -3.73
N ALA A 71 -3.74 3.04 -2.95
CA ALA A 71 -5.09 2.84 -3.46
C ALA A 71 -5.55 4.01 -4.35
N LYS A 72 -5.25 5.25 -3.96
CA LYS A 72 -5.51 6.46 -4.76
C LYS A 72 -4.74 6.47 -6.09
N LEU A 73 -3.52 5.93 -6.10
CA LEU A 73 -2.76 5.83 -7.35
C LEU A 73 -3.32 4.74 -8.27
N LEU A 74 -3.76 3.60 -7.72
CA LEU A 74 -4.29 2.49 -8.51
C LEU A 74 -5.68 2.78 -9.10
N ASN A 75 -6.48 3.63 -8.44
CA ASN A 75 -7.77 4.11 -8.92
C ASN A 75 -7.74 5.64 -8.98
N PRO A 76 -7.00 6.22 -9.95
CA PRO A 76 -6.81 7.67 -10.05
C PRO A 76 -8.11 8.42 -10.41
#